data_AF-A0A812VBD3-F1
#
_entry.id   AF-A0A812VBD3-F1
#
_cell.length_a   1.000
_cell.length_b   1.000
_cell.length_c   1.000
_cell.angle_alpha   90.00
_cell.angle_beta   90.00
_cell.angle_gamma   90.00
#
_symmetry.space_group_name_H-M   'P 1'
#
loop_
_entity.id
_entity.type
_entity.pdbx_description
1 polymer ?
#
loop_
_entity_poly.entity_id
_entity_poly.type
_entity_poly.pdbx_seq_one_letter_code
_entity_poly.pdbx_strand_id
1 'polypeptide(L)'
;MEAAHSYSLTYPHRSIAKTSHTQARINLLVTCPKPVLHVQLGRTLRFNQAVSVLVGTFMTACSGGPHYGSIEVIILGNFVFGVAANYIPAMPDQKGSWRHWFAVGGRLHPLEGALVYSQVFGVLFAPPALKSLFWTNAAIQLMIFLPVVQLPILLTGKMLYVDIGWPSGLVAIGATSLLLGAGLWVRKCLIASCFLLHGGRMALGALVMFGQSSNFTYRFQEDLPRYQYAKHKWVSVEGMSEDTWWLKMQLDSLGQGISNIIILCVPAFLTASNPDSQISCLEWLGFVIWAAAWIFESFADFQKMLFLQECKKLKKSDATLGLAPFDKYFLWSWCRHPNYFGEWCAWVGLALTAFPSLLNENVVPEQHAFLFRIYMVGLIMLPRVLYDCLVHWTGAGPAEHFSAKKRASYREYQEKVRCFFPLSLPGIDNHMRAGWPTFEPA
;
A
#
# COMPACT_ATOMS: atom_id res chain seq x y z
N MET A 1 -53.40 24.87 51.78
CA MET A 1 -53.02 23.83 52.75
C MET A 1 -51.71 23.24 52.22
N GLU A 2 -50.53 23.81 52.54
CA GLU A 2 -49.83 23.68 53.84
C GLU A 2 -49.77 22.21 54.28
N ALA A 3 -48.65 21.58 54.63
CA ALA A 3 -47.26 21.98 54.83
C ALA A 3 -46.43 20.67 54.74
N ALA A 4 -45.27 20.67 54.09
CA ALA A 4 -43.93 20.75 54.72
C ALA A 4 -43.63 19.64 55.75
N HIS A 5 -42.65 18.79 55.43
CA HIS A 5 -41.54 18.48 56.34
C HIS A 5 -40.26 18.25 55.54
N SER A 6 -39.19 18.80 56.10
CA SER A 6 -37.94 19.22 55.49
C SER A 6 -36.74 18.44 56.04
N TYR A 7 -35.83 18.10 55.11
CA TYR A 7 -34.36 18.05 55.18
C TYR A 7 -33.60 17.33 56.32
N SER A 8 -32.65 16.49 55.89
CA SER A 8 -31.29 16.42 56.45
C SER A 8 -30.30 16.17 55.30
N LEU A 9 -29.22 16.97 55.29
CA LEU A 9 -28.15 17.05 54.30
C LEU A 9 -26.86 16.52 54.94
N THR A 10 -26.15 15.62 54.27
CA THR A 10 -24.67 15.50 54.34
C THR A 10 -24.12 14.65 53.18
N TYR A 11 -23.18 15.21 52.43
CA TYR A 11 -22.31 14.52 51.45
C TYR A 11 -21.21 13.70 52.17
N PRO A 12 -20.65 12.60 51.58
CA PRO A 12 -19.48 12.74 50.69
C PRO A 12 -19.35 11.74 49.50
N HIS A 13 -18.68 12.21 48.44
CA HIS A 13 -17.80 11.59 47.43
C HIS A 13 -18.04 10.24 46.69
N ARG A 14 -18.09 10.35 45.34
CA ARG A 14 -17.52 9.53 44.22
C ARG A 14 -17.53 7.98 44.26
N SER A 15 -18.14 7.38 43.22
CA SER A 15 -17.54 6.35 42.34
C SER A 15 -18.42 6.11 41.10
N ILE A 16 -17.83 6.14 39.89
CA ILE A 16 -18.49 5.84 38.60
C ILE A 16 -18.17 4.38 38.24
N ALA A 17 -19.19 3.55 37.97
CA ALA A 17 -19.03 2.17 37.54
C ALA A 17 -19.58 1.92 36.11
N LYS A 18 -18.66 1.35 35.32
CA LYS A 18 -18.63 0.81 33.94
C LYS A 18 -19.92 0.20 33.34
N THR A 19 -20.14 0.50 32.06
CA THR A 19 -21.06 -0.17 31.12
C THR A 19 -20.55 -1.55 30.66
N SER A 20 -21.42 -2.57 30.66
CA SER A 20 -21.14 -3.96 30.24
C SER A 20 -21.47 -4.20 28.75
N HIS A 21 -20.63 -4.99 28.07
CA HIS A 21 -20.82 -5.44 26.67
C HIS A 21 -21.49 -6.83 26.65
N THR A 22 -22.54 -6.99 25.84
CA THR A 22 -23.27 -8.26 25.64
C THR A 22 -22.52 -9.17 24.66
N GLN A 23 -22.08 -10.35 25.12
CA GLN A 23 -21.51 -11.42 24.28
C GLN A 23 -22.63 -12.23 23.59
N ALA A 24 -22.54 -12.45 22.28
CA ALA A 24 -23.39 -13.40 21.56
C ALA A 24 -22.65 -14.74 21.39
N ARG A 25 -23.21 -15.83 21.93
CA ARG A 25 -22.72 -17.21 21.73
C ARG A 25 -23.31 -17.79 20.46
N ILE A 26 -22.47 -18.31 19.56
CA ILE A 26 -22.87 -19.12 18.42
C ILE A 26 -22.35 -20.54 18.68
N ASN A 27 -23.26 -21.51 18.83
CA ASN A 27 -22.89 -22.91 18.98
C ASN A 27 -22.80 -23.54 17.57
N LEU A 28 -21.58 -23.91 17.14
CA LEU A 28 -21.35 -24.71 15.94
C LEU A 28 -21.28 -26.19 16.35
N LEU A 29 -22.20 -27.00 15.86
CA LEU A 29 -22.15 -28.45 16.00
C LEU A 29 -21.50 -29.02 14.73
N VAL A 30 -20.32 -29.63 14.84
CA VAL A 30 -19.62 -30.28 13.73
C VAL A 30 -19.66 -31.79 13.97
N THR A 31 -20.28 -32.56 13.07
CA THR A 31 -20.30 -34.03 13.16
C THR A 31 -19.89 -34.72 11.85
N CYS A 32 -18.81 -35.50 11.94
CA CYS A 32 -18.55 -36.79 11.28
C CYS A 32 -18.13 -36.83 9.77
N PRO A 33 -17.76 -38.00 9.19
CA PRO A 33 -16.41 -38.27 8.69
C PRO A 33 -16.40 -38.59 7.18
N LYS A 34 -16.70 -37.60 6.34
CA LYS A 34 -16.59 -37.65 4.86
C LYS A 34 -16.23 -36.26 4.33
N PRO A 35 -15.67 -36.10 3.10
CA PRO A 35 -15.00 -34.87 2.67
C PRO A 35 -15.98 -33.78 2.20
N VAL A 36 -17.14 -33.66 2.84
CA VAL A 36 -18.15 -32.65 2.53
C VAL A 36 -18.56 -31.97 3.83
N LEU A 37 -18.20 -30.69 3.96
CA LEU A 37 -18.52 -29.85 5.11
C LEU A 37 -19.95 -29.31 4.95
N HIS A 38 -20.92 -29.82 5.71
CA HIS A 38 -22.25 -29.23 5.81
C HIS A 38 -22.29 -28.23 6.97
N VAL A 39 -22.42 -26.93 6.67
CA VAL A 39 -22.62 -25.88 7.67
C VAL A 39 -24.10 -25.48 7.66
N GLN A 40 -24.83 -25.80 8.72
CA GLN A 40 -26.23 -25.42 8.88
C GLN A 40 -26.33 -24.11 9.69
N LEU A 41 -26.60 -23.00 9.01
CA LEU A 41 -26.72 -21.67 9.62
C LEU A 41 -28.17 -21.40 10.03
N GLY A 42 -28.44 -21.31 11.34
CA GLY A 42 -29.78 -21.09 11.88
C GLY A 42 -30.32 -19.65 11.86
N ARG A 43 -29.53 -18.65 11.43
CA ARG A 43 -29.95 -17.23 11.33
C ARG A 43 -29.19 -16.46 10.25
N THR A 44 -29.84 -15.43 9.69
CA THR A 44 -29.31 -14.49 8.72
C THR A 44 -28.16 -13.66 9.32
N LEU A 45 -26.97 -13.70 8.70
CA LEU A 45 -25.77 -12.99 9.16
C LEU A 45 -25.61 -11.63 8.45
N ARG A 46 -25.06 -10.62 9.16
CA ARG A 46 -24.58 -9.38 8.54
C ARG A 46 -23.22 -9.63 7.89
N PHE A 47 -22.90 -8.91 6.81
CA PHE A 47 -21.70 -9.09 5.97
C PHE A 47 -20.38 -9.30 6.77
N ASN A 48 -20.14 -8.47 7.79
CA ASN A 48 -18.92 -8.57 8.61
C ASN A 48 -18.81 -9.88 9.40
N GLN A 49 -19.94 -10.49 9.76
CA GLN A 49 -19.98 -11.76 10.48
C GLN A 49 -19.75 -12.94 9.54
N ALA A 50 -20.19 -12.85 8.28
CA ALA A 50 -19.94 -13.88 7.26
C ALA A 50 -18.45 -14.00 6.92
N VAL A 51 -17.75 -12.86 6.81
CA VAL A 51 -16.30 -12.81 6.57
C VAL A 51 -15.53 -13.43 7.74
N SER A 52 -15.91 -13.13 8.99
CA SER A 52 -15.25 -13.70 10.17
C SER A 52 -15.47 -15.21 10.32
N VAL A 53 -16.64 -15.73 9.93
CA VAL A 53 -16.91 -17.18 9.93
C VAL A 53 -16.03 -17.89 8.89
N LEU A 54 -15.89 -17.33 7.69
CA LEU A 54 -15.04 -17.88 6.63
C LEU A 54 -13.56 -17.99 7.07
N VAL A 55 -13.05 -16.96 7.75
CA VAL A 55 -11.66 -16.95 8.27
C VAL A 55 -11.49 -17.93 9.44
N GLY A 56 -12.49 -18.05 10.32
CA GLY A 56 -12.47 -18.99 11.44
C GLY A 56 -12.47 -20.45 11.01
N THR A 57 -13.30 -20.81 10.03
CA THR A 57 -13.36 -22.18 9.47
C THR A 57 -12.05 -22.57 8.77
N PHE A 58 -11.36 -21.61 8.15
CA PHE A 58 -10.06 -21.80 7.51
C PHE A 58 -8.96 -22.18 8.51
N MET A 59 -8.92 -21.53 9.68
CA MET A 59 -7.92 -21.82 10.72
C MET A 59 -8.06 -23.24 11.29
N THR A 60 -9.29 -23.76 11.41
CA THR A 60 -9.54 -25.12 11.91
C THR A 60 -9.21 -26.20 10.87
N ALA A 61 -9.35 -25.89 9.58
CA ALA A 61 -8.96 -26.82 8.49
C ALA A 61 -7.43 -26.97 8.37
N CYS A 62 -6.66 -25.95 8.75
CA CYS A 62 -5.19 -25.96 8.69
C CYS A 62 -4.52 -26.74 9.84
N SER A 63 -5.22 -27.06 10.94
CA SER A 63 -4.61 -27.69 12.13
C SER A 63 -4.60 -29.23 12.14
N GLY A 64 -5.08 -29.90 11.09
CA GLY A 64 -4.74 -31.31 10.80
C GLY A 64 -4.96 -32.34 11.93
N GLY A 65 -5.94 -32.18 12.81
CA GLY A 65 -6.20 -33.13 13.90
C GLY A 65 -7.66 -33.18 14.36
N PRO A 66 -8.18 -34.34 14.81
CA PRO A 66 -9.54 -34.46 15.29
C PRO A 66 -9.63 -33.89 16.71
N HIS A 67 -10.13 -32.66 16.85
CA HIS A 67 -10.46 -32.08 18.14
C HIS A 67 -11.98 -32.11 18.36
N TYR A 68 -12.43 -33.04 19.21
CA TYR A 68 -13.73 -32.93 19.88
C TYR A 68 -13.55 -31.97 21.05
N GLY A 69 -13.87 -30.69 20.84
CA GLY A 69 -13.85 -29.67 21.87
C GLY A 69 -14.61 -28.44 21.40
N SER A 70 -15.49 -27.91 22.26
CA SER A 70 -16.18 -26.64 22.02
C SER A 70 -15.13 -25.54 21.80
N ILE A 71 -15.00 -25.06 20.56
CA ILE A 71 -14.14 -23.93 20.22
C ILE A 71 -14.84 -22.67 20.74
N GLU A 72 -14.38 -22.14 21.87
CA GLU A 72 -14.68 -20.77 22.24
C GLU A 72 -14.00 -19.84 21.23
N VAL A 73 -14.77 -19.36 20.25
CA VAL A 73 -14.33 -18.25 19.40
C VAL A 73 -14.39 -16.99 20.26
N ILE A 74 -13.27 -16.67 20.91
CA ILE A 74 -13.07 -15.39 21.56
C ILE A 74 -13.06 -14.33 20.45
N ILE A 75 -14.17 -13.60 20.33
CA ILE A 75 -14.31 -12.46 19.42
C ILE A 75 -13.39 -11.34 19.91
N LEU A 76 -12.13 -11.36 19.49
CA LEU A 76 -11.24 -10.22 19.54
C LEU A 76 -11.60 -9.29 18.37
N GLY A 77 -12.43 -8.29 18.65
CA GLY A 77 -12.86 -7.25 17.71
C GLY A 77 -11.75 -6.30 17.21
N ASN A 78 -10.50 -6.75 17.12
CA ASN A 78 -9.33 -5.95 16.78
C ASN A 78 -8.55 -6.48 15.55
N PHE A 79 -9.25 -6.98 14.53
CA PHE A 79 -8.64 -7.18 13.21
C PHE A 79 -8.91 -5.99 12.29
N VAL A 80 -8.48 -4.82 12.75
CA VAL A 80 -7.96 -3.79 11.86
C VAL A 80 -6.51 -4.17 11.63
N PHE A 81 -6.07 -4.25 10.38
CA PHE A 81 -4.77 -4.73 9.88
C PHE A 81 -3.51 -3.95 10.38
N GLY A 82 -3.49 -3.51 11.64
CA GLY A 82 -2.40 -2.71 12.23
C GLY A 82 -1.82 -3.23 13.56
N VAL A 83 -2.30 -4.36 14.12
CA VAL A 83 -1.99 -4.69 15.53
C VAL A 83 -0.77 -5.63 15.71
N ALA A 84 -0.34 -6.39 14.70
CA ALA A 84 0.81 -7.30 14.84
C ALA A 84 2.14 -6.76 14.28
N ALA A 85 2.13 -5.81 13.35
CA ALA A 85 3.36 -5.34 12.72
C ALA A 85 4.14 -4.31 13.57
N ASN A 86 3.45 -3.53 14.41
CA ASN A 86 4.08 -2.49 15.24
C ASN A 86 4.70 -3.01 16.55
N TYR A 87 4.52 -4.29 16.88
CA TYR A 87 5.08 -4.94 18.08
C TYR A 87 6.12 -6.03 17.79
N ILE A 88 6.47 -6.27 16.52
CA ILE A 88 7.65 -7.04 16.20
C ILE A 88 8.77 -6.03 16.00
N PRO A 89 9.71 -5.88 16.96
CA PRO A 89 10.81 -4.96 16.77
C PRO A 89 11.51 -5.31 15.46
N ALA A 90 11.52 -4.37 14.52
CA ALA A 90 12.53 -4.39 13.47
C ALA A 90 13.87 -4.58 14.22
N MET A 91 14.59 -5.65 13.90
CA MET A 91 15.86 -5.91 14.56
C MET A 91 16.74 -4.67 14.44
N PRO A 92 17.47 -4.28 15.49
CA PRO A 92 18.33 -3.10 15.44
C PRO A 92 19.25 -3.21 14.23
N ASP A 93 19.22 -2.21 13.34
CA ASP A 93 20.14 -2.12 12.22
C ASP A 93 21.55 -1.94 12.79
N GLN A 94 22.32 -3.03 12.81
CA GLN A 94 23.73 -2.96 13.15
C GLN A 94 24.43 -2.21 12.03
N LYS A 95 25.15 -1.13 12.37
CA LYS A 95 25.95 -0.39 11.40
C LYS A 95 26.87 -1.35 10.63
N GLY A 96 26.84 -1.27 9.31
CA GLY A 96 27.61 -2.14 8.42
C GLY A 96 27.04 -3.57 8.25
N SER A 97 25.78 -3.84 8.63
CA SER A 97 25.16 -5.15 8.43
C SER A 97 25.05 -5.53 6.94
N TRP A 98 25.24 -6.80 6.62
CA TRP A 98 24.96 -7.36 5.28
C TRP A 98 23.47 -7.25 4.89
N ARG A 99 22.58 -6.98 5.86
CA ARG A 99 21.14 -6.86 5.62
C ARG A 99 20.76 -5.69 4.73
N HIS A 100 21.60 -4.65 4.62
CA HIS A 100 21.36 -3.52 3.72
C HIS A 100 21.14 -3.96 2.25
N TRP A 101 21.68 -5.13 1.88
CA TRP A 101 21.54 -5.71 0.53
C TRP A 101 20.17 -6.35 0.26
N PHE A 102 19.49 -6.81 1.31
CA PHE A 102 18.21 -7.53 1.19
C PHE A 102 17.03 -6.70 1.71
N ALA A 103 17.32 -5.64 2.47
CA ALA A 103 16.32 -4.75 3.02
C ALA A 103 15.74 -3.86 1.91
N VAL A 104 14.47 -4.12 1.57
CA VAL A 104 13.67 -3.22 0.76
C VAL A 104 13.30 -2.02 1.62
N GLY A 105 13.93 -0.87 1.36
CA GLY A 105 13.65 0.40 2.01
C GLY A 105 13.84 0.47 3.54
N GLY A 106 14.39 -0.59 4.16
CA GLY A 106 14.85 -0.62 5.56
C GLY A 106 13.76 -0.72 6.63
N ARG A 107 12.53 -1.15 6.31
CA ARG A 107 11.47 -1.38 7.34
C ARG A 107 10.61 -2.63 7.17
N LEU A 108 10.74 -3.36 6.06
CA LEU A 108 9.94 -4.57 5.85
C LEU A 108 10.48 -5.72 6.71
N HIS A 109 9.62 -6.42 7.43
CA HIS A 109 10.06 -7.59 8.19
C HIS A 109 10.53 -8.70 7.22
N PRO A 110 11.56 -9.51 7.53
CA PRO A 110 12.03 -10.56 6.62
C PRO A 110 10.93 -11.52 6.14
N LEU A 111 9.96 -11.83 7.00
CA LEU A 111 8.78 -12.63 6.62
C LEU A 111 7.91 -11.89 5.59
N GLU A 112 7.65 -10.60 5.78
CA GLU A 112 6.89 -9.81 4.80
C GLU A 112 7.64 -9.73 3.47
N GLY A 113 8.97 -9.58 3.50
CA GLY A 113 9.82 -9.68 2.31
C GLY A 113 9.68 -11.03 1.61
N ALA A 114 9.75 -12.14 2.36
CA ALA A 114 9.55 -13.48 1.81
C ALA A 114 8.15 -13.65 1.19
N LEU A 115 7.10 -13.09 1.79
CA LEU A 115 5.75 -13.12 1.26
C LEU A 115 5.65 -12.35 -0.08
N VAL A 116 6.28 -11.18 -0.17
CA VAL A 116 6.33 -10.40 -1.42
C VAL A 116 7.11 -11.15 -2.50
N TYR A 117 8.28 -11.69 -2.20
CA TYR A 117 9.08 -12.42 -3.19
C TYR A 117 8.45 -13.76 -3.58
N SER A 118 7.66 -14.39 -2.71
CA SER A 118 6.93 -15.63 -3.05
C SER A 118 5.93 -15.45 -4.19
N GLN A 119 5.53 -14.20 -4.51
CA GLN A 119 4.69 -13.89 -5.67
C GLN A 119 5.34 -14.28 -7.01
N VAL A 120 6.67 -14.47 -7.06
CA VAL A 120 7.36 -15.03 -8.23
C VAL A 120 6.80 -16.41 -8.61
N PHE A 121 6.37 -17.22 -7.64
CA PHE A 121 5.76 -18.51 -7.91
C PHE A 121 4.39 -18.37 -8.60
N GLY A 122 3.67 -17.29 -8.31
CA GLY A 122 2.42 -16.94 -9.00
C GLY A 122 2.64 -16.63 -10.49
N VAL A 123 3.82 -16.10 -10.86
CA VAL A 123 4.23 -15.84 -12.24
C VAL A 123 4.68 -17.15 -12.92
N LEU A 124 5.60 -17.89 -12.27
CA LEU A 124 6.22 -19.08 -12.83
C LEU A 124 5.22 -20.22 -13.08
N PHE A 125 4.29 -20.42 -12.14
CA PHE A 125 3.32 -21.49 -12.18
C PHE A 125 1.91 -21.02 -12.59
N ALA A 126 1.79 -19.83 -13.17
CA ALA A 126 0.51 -19.24 -13.56
C ALA A 126 -0.38 -20.23 -14.36
N PRO A 127 -1.69 -20.32 -14.04
CA PRO A 127 -2.64 -21.12 -14.82
C PRO A 127 -2.71 -20.67 -16.28
N PRO A 128 -3.21 -21.50 -17.21
CA PRO A 128 -3.30 -21.16 -18.63
C PRO A 128 -3.94 -19.79 -18.93
N ALA A 129 -4.98 -19.42 -18.17
CA ALA A 129 -5.67 -18.13 -18.31
C ALA A 129 -4.84 -16.89 -17.94
N LEU A 130 -3.74 -17.07 -17.19
CA LEU A 130 -2.89 -15.99 -16.69
C LEU A 130 -1.45 -16.06 -17.23
N LYS A 131 -1.02 -17.24 -17.71
CA LYS A 131 0.36 -17.52 -18.09
C LYS A 131 0.89 -16.56 -19.16
N SER A 132 0.15 -16.35 -20.24
CA SER A 132 0.58 -15.43 -21.31
C SER A 132 0.73 -14.00 -20.77
N LEU A 133 -0.24 -13.50 -19.99
CA LEU A 133 -0.20 -12.17 -19.38
C LEU A 133 1.04 -11.99 -18.50
N PHE A 134 1.29 -12.91 -17.57
CA PHE A 134 2.43 -12.81 -16.65
C PHE A 134 3.78 -12.88 -17.35
N TRP A 135 3.97 -13.83 -18.28
CA TRP A 135 5.25 -13.99 -18.98
C TRP A 135 5.51 -12.88 -19.99
N THR A 136 4.47 -12.44 -20.73
CA THR A 136 4.58 -11.28 -21.61
C THR A 136 4.89 -10.01 -20.81
N ASN A 137 4.22 -9.79 -19.68
CA ASN A 137 4.54 -8.67 -18.80
C ASN A 137 5.97 -8.76 -18.27
N ALA A 138 6.42 -9.92 -17.79
CA ALA A 138 7.80 -10.09 -17.32
C ALA A 138 8.82 -9.69 -18.39
N ALA A 139 8.62 -10.14 -19.64
CA ALA A 139 9.46 -9.74 -20.76
C ALA A 139 9.40 -8.23 -21.02
N ILE A 140 8.20 -7.63 -21.04
CA ILE A 140 8.04 -6.18 -21.27
C ILE A 140 8.70 -5.37 -20.15
N GLN A 141 8.49 -5.73 -18.88
CA GLN A 141 9.11 -5.03 -17.75
C GLN A 141 10.63 -5.12 -17.83
N LEU A 142 11.21 -6.27 -18.20
CA LEU A 142 12.65 -6.38 -18.42
C LEU A 142 13.13 -5.53 -19.61
N MET A 143 12.38 -5.50 -20.71
CA MET A 143 12.67 -4.63 -21.87
C MET A 143 12.54 -3.14 -21.56
N ILE A 144 11.78 -2.75 -20.53
CA ILE A 144 11.72 -1.37 -20.04
C ILE A 144 12.87 -1.13 -19.06
N PHE A 145 12.92 -1.91 -17.96
CA PHE A 145 13.82 -1.65 -16.85
C PHE A 145 15.30 -1.84 -17.20
N LEU A 146 15.67 -2.80 -18.05
CA LEU A 146 17.08 -2.99 -18.40
C LEU A 146 17.64 -1.78 -19.18
N PRO A 147 17.08 -1.37 -20.34
CA PRO A 147 17.64 -0.26 -21.11
C PRO A 147 17.26 1.13 -20.59
N VAL A 148 16.08 1.31 -19.97
CA VAL A 148 15.62 2.64 -19.53
C VAL A 148 16.08 2.96 -18.11
N VAL A 149 16.31 1.95 -17.26
CA VAL A 149 16.60 2.15 -15.84
C VAL A 149 18.00 1.64 -15.48
N GLN A 150 18.24 0.32 -15.58
CA GLN A 150 19.48 -0.31 -15.09
C GLN A 150 20.72 0.21 -15.82
N LEU A 151 20.71 0.22 -17.16
CA LEU A 151 21.85 0.67 -17.95
C LEU A 151 22.15 2.17 -17.73
N PRO A 152 21.18 3.09 -17.76
CA PRO A 152 21.44 4.50 -17.44
C PRO A 152 21.94 4.74 -16.01
N ILE A 153 21.44 4.00 -15.01
CA ILE A 153 21.96 4.08 -13.63
C ILE A 153 23.43 3.64 -13.60
N LEU A 154 23.80 2.52 -14.24
CA LEU A 154 25.20 2.08 -14.30
C LEU A 154 26.12 3.11 -14.95
N LEU A 155 25.64 3.80 -15.99
CA LEU A 155 26.46 4.75 -16.75
C LEU A 155 26.58 6.12 -16.08
N THR A 156 25.58 6.53 -15.28
CA THR A 156 25.49 7.91 -14.77
C THR A 156 25.50 8.02 -13.26
N GLY A 157 25.23 6.93 -12.54
CA GLY A 157 25.08 6.90 -11.09
C GLY A 157 23.87 7.69 -10.57
N LYS A 158 22.82 7.89 -11.39
CA LYS A 158 21.58 8.61 -11.00
C LYS A 158 20.39 7.67 -11.01
N MET A 159 19.62 7.60 -9.93
CA MET A 159 18.49 6.67 -9.77
C MET A 159 17.17 7.19 -10.37
N LEU A 160 17.03 8.48 -10.64
CA LEU A 160 15.79 9.07 -11.18
C LEU A 160 15.24 8.43 -12.47
N TYR A 161 16.02 7.65 -13.23
CA TYR A 161 15.49 6.91 -14.38
C TYR A 161 14.40 5.90 -13.98
N VAL A 162 14.40 5.45 -12.72
CA VAL A 162 13.35 4.62 -12.15
C VAL A 162 11.98 5.30 -12.28
N ASP A 163 11.92 6.63 -12.16
CA ASP A 163 10.68 7.40 -12.29
C ASP A 163 10.14 7.48 -13.72
N ILE A 164 10.95 7.08 -14.70
CA ILE A 164 10.50 6.89 -16.08
C ILE A 164 10.04 5.45 -16.25
N GLY A 165 10.84 4.48 -15.81
CA GLY A 165 10.57 3.05 -16.02
C GLY A 165 9.37 2.53 -15.26
N TRP A 166 9.22 2.88 -13.98
CA TRP A 166 8.14 2.38 -13.13
C TRP A 166 6.73 2.74 -13.64
N PRO A 167 6.38 4.02 -13.89
CA PRO A 167 5.06 4.36 -14.40
C PRO A 167 4.83 3.90 -15.85
N SER A 168 5.88 3.86 -16.67
CA SER A 168 5.80 3.25 -18.03
C SER A 168 5.47 1.75 -17.94
N GLY A 169 5.98 1.06 -16.94
CA GLY A 169 5.63 -0.32 -16.64
C GLY A 169 4.16 -0.51 -16.24
N LEU A 170 3.55 0.44 -15.51
CA LEU A 170 2.11 0.40 -15.23
C LEU A 170 1.26 0.59 -16.49
N VAL A 171 1.68 1.50 -17.38
CA VAL A 171 1.04 1.66 -18.71
C VAL A 171 1.12 0.35 -19.49
N ALA A 172 2.29 -0.31 -19.48
CA ALA A 172 2.47 -1.62 -20.12
C ALA A 172 1.59 -2.71 -19.52
N ILE A 173 1.38 -2.75 -18.19
CA ILE A 173 0.44 -3.67 -17.54
C ILE A 173 -0.99 -3.43 -18.03
N GLY A 174 -1.41 -2.15 -18.11
CA GLY A 174 -2.73 -1.79 -18.64
C GLY A 174 -2.92 -2.21 -20.09
N ALA A 175 -1.94 -1.92 -20.95
CA ALA A 175 -1.95 -2.33 -22.35
C ALA A 175 -1.97 -3.87 -22.51
N THR A 176 -1.16 -4.58 -21.74
CA THR A 176 -1.11 -6.05 -21.73
C THR A 176 -2.45 -6.64 -21.32
N SER A 177 -3.08 -6.08 -20.29
CA SER A 177 -4.42 -6.49 -19.82
C SER A 177 -5.50 -6.29 -20.89
N LEU A 178 -5.46 -5.15 -21.59
CA LEU A 178 -6.42 -4.83 -22.66
C LEU A 178 -6.25 -5.74 -23.89
N LEU A 179 -5.01 -5.94 -24.32
CA LEU A 179 -4.71 -6.63 -25.57
C LEU A 179 -4.76 -8.15 -25.43
N LEU A 180 -4.26 -8.69 -24.32
CA LEU A 180 -4.07 -10.13 -24.15
C LEU A 180 -5.01 -10.78 -23.13
N GLY A 181 -5.77 -9.99 -22.35
CA GLY A 181 -6.77 -10.53 -21.42
C GLY A 181 -7.82 -11.36 -22.16
N ALA A 182 -8.13 -12.55 -21.66
CA ALA A 182 -9.13 -13.45 -22.25
C ALA A 182 -10.54 -13.28 -21.65
N GLY A 183 -10.69 -12.44 -20.62
CA GLY A 183 -11.95 -12.23 -19.92
C GLY A 183 -12.93 -11.33 -20.67
N LEU A 184 -14.04 -11.01 -19.98
CA LEU A 184 -15.09 -10.13 -20.49
C LEU A 184 -14.50 -8.78 -20.94
N TRP A 185 -14.84 -8.34 -22.14
CA TRP A 185 -14.31 -7.10 -22.73
C TRP A 185 -14.51 -5.87 -21.83
N VAL A 186 -15.65 -5.78 -21.12
CA VAL A 186 -15.94 -4.69 -20.18
C VAL A 186 -14.92 -4.67 -19.04
N ARG A 187 -14.62 -5.84 -18.43
CA ARG A 187 -13.61 -5.93 -17.37
C ARG A 187 -12.24 -5.52 -17.86
N LYS A 188 -11.84 -6.01 -19.04
CA LYS A 188 -10.57 -5.66 -19.68
C LYS A 188 -10.44 -4.15 -19.84
N CYS A 189 -11.47 -3.51 -20.39
CA CYS A 189 -11.50 -2.05 -20.57
C CYS A 189 -11.41 -1.34 -19.21
N LEU A 190 -12.23 -1.70 -18.23
CA LEU A 190 -12.24 -1.06 -16.91
C LEU A 190 -10.86 -1.13 -16.22
N ILE A 191 -10.29 -2.34 -16.11
CA ILE A 191 -9.02 -2.50 -15.41
C ILE A 191 -7.85 -1.91 -16.20
N ALA A 192 -7.85 -2.03 -17.53
CA ALA A 192 -6.84 -1.39 -18.36
C ALA A 192 -6.89 0.13 -18.26
N SER A 193 -8.09 0.73 -18.28
CA SER A 193 -8.25 2.17 -18.07
C SER A 193 -7.69 2.61 -16.73
N CYS A 194 -7.88 1.83 -15.67
CA CYS A 194 -7.31 2.16 -14.36
C CYS A 194 -5.77 2.27 -14.43
N PHE A 195 -5.11 1.26 -15.00
CA PHE A 195 -3.65 1.23 -15.13
C PHE A 195 -3.10 2.26 -16.13
N LEU A 196 -3.78 2.45 -17.27
CA LEU A 196 -3.39 3.43 -18.29
C LEU A 196 -3.51 4.86 -17.79
N LEU A 197 -4.58 5.19 -17.07
CA LEU A 197 -4.78 6.54 -16.51
C LEU A 197 -3.83 6.80 -15.34
N HIS A 198 -3.66 5.82 -14.45
CA HIS A 198 -2.79 5.95 -13.28
C HIS A 198 -1.31 6.03 -13.71
N GLY A 199 -0.83 5.03 -14.46
CA GLY A 199 0.54 5.00 -14.99
C GLY A 199 0.83 6.11 -16.00
N GLY A 200 -0.11 6.39 -16.90
CA GLY A 200 0.06 7.38 -17.97
C GLY A 200 0.24 8.80 -17.42
N ARG A 201 -0.53 9.19 -16.41
CA ARG A 201 -0.37 10.50 -15.75
C ARG A 201 1.05 10.68 -15.20
N MET A 202 1.57 9.67 -14.51
CA MET A 202 2.91 9.71 -13.94
C MET A 202 4.00 9.63 -15.01
N ALA A 203 3.83 8.80 -16.04
CA ALA A 203 4.78 8.68 -17.15
C ALA A 203 4.88 9.99 -17.95
N LEU A 204 3.77 10.69 -18.17
CA LEU A 204 3.76 12.02 -18.77
C LEU A 204 4.50 13.05 -17.91
N GLY A 205 4.26 13.03 -16.59
CA GLY A 205 5.01 13.87 -15.65
C GLY A 205 6.52 13.60 -15.69
N ALA A 206 6.91 12.33 -15.74
CA ALA A 206 8.30 11.91 -15.86
C ALA A 206 8.92 12.36 -17.20
N LEU A 207 8.19 12.30 -18.31
CA LEU A 207 8.65 12.77 -19.62
C LEU A 207 8.85 14.30 -19.64
N VAL A 208 7.93 15.06 -19.03
CA VAL A 208 8.07 16.52 -18.90
C VAL A 208 9.29 16.87 -18.06
N MET A 209 9.49 16.20 -16.92
CA MET A 209 10.67 16.36 -16.08
C MET A 209 11.95 15.98 -16.82
N PHE A 210 11.93 14.87 -17.58
CA PHE A 210 13.05 14.42 -18.39
C PHE A 210 13.46 15.50 -19.41
N GLY A 211 12.50 16.07 -20.13
CA GLY A 211 12.75 17.15 -21.09
C GLY A 211 13.33 18.41 -20.44
N GLN A 212 12.73 18.85 -19.32
CA GLN A 212 13.16 20.07 -18.62
C GLN A 212 14.53 19.94 -17.93
N SER A 213 14.82 18.78 -17.35
CA SER A 213 16.01 18.58 -16.51
C SER A 213 17.23 18.06 -17.28
N SER A 214 17.04 17.44 -18.46
CA SER A 214 18.13 16.87 -19.24
C SER A 214 18.26 17.44 -20.66
N ASN A 215 17.34 18.31 -21.11
CA ASN A 215 17.24 18.72 -22.52
C ASN A 215 17.21 17.51 -23.48
N PHE A 216 16.57 16.41 -23.07
CA PHE A 216 16.51 15.14 -23.80
C PHE A 216 17.87 14.45 -24.04
N THR A 217 18.94 14.86 -23.36
CA THR A 217 20.28 14.28 -23.53
C THR A 217 20.50 13.00 -22.70
N TYR A 218 19.49 12.56 -21.95
CA TYR A 218 19.59 11.44 -21.01
C TYR A 218 20.67 11.62 -19.93
N ARG A 219 21.20 12.83 -19.73
CA ARG A 219 22.20 13.14 -18.71
C ARG A 219 21.63 14.11 -17.68
N PHE A 220 21.50 13.63 -16.46
CA PHE A 220 21.02 14.42 -15.33
C PHE A 220 22.18 14.89 -14.46
N GLN A 221 22.15 16.15 -14.06
CA GLN A 221 23.18 16.75 -13.20
C GLN A 221 23.09 16.22 -11.77
N GLU A 222 21.87 16.21 -11.22
CA GLU A 222 21.58 15.79 -9.85
C GLU A 222 20.49 14.74 -9.81
N ASP A 223 20.52 13.92 -8.75
CA ASP A 223 19.45 12.97 -8.47
C ASP A 223 18.31 13.65 -7.70
N LEU A 224 17.11 13.08 -7.75
CA LEU A 224 15.98 13.62 -7.02
C LEU A 224 16.22 13.53 -5.50
N PRO A 225 15.67 14.46 -4.69
CA PRO A 225 15.93 14.50 -3.26
C PRO A 225 15.71 13.16 -2.55
N ARG A 226 14.72 12.36 -2.96
CA ARG A 226 14.49 11.03 -2.35
C ARG A 226 15.65 10.04 -2.52
N TYR A 227 16.40 10.11 -3.62
CA TYR A 227 17.54 9.23 -3.86
C TYR A 227 18.81 9.75 -3.18
N GLN A 228 18.97 11.07 -3.08
CA GLN A 228 20.00 11.68 -2.23
C GLN A 228 19.79 11.27 -0.76
N TYR A 229 18.53 11.29 -0.33
CA TYR A 229 18.12 10.81 0.98
C TYR A 229 18.39 9.31 1.17
N ALA A 230 18.06 8.47 0.18
CA ALA A 230 18.36 7.03 0.24
C ALA A 230 19.87 6.78 0.39
N LYS A 231 20.71 7.47 -0.39
CA LYS A 231 22.17 7.39 -0.26
C LYS A 231 22.63 7.80 1.14
N HIS A 232 22.13 8.92 1.65
CA HIS A 232 22.46 9.40 3.00
C HIS A 232 22.05 8.39 4.09
N LYS A 233 20.85 7.82 4.00
CA LYS A 233 20.39 6.78 4.92
C LYS A 233 21.33 5.57 4.91
N TRP A 234 21.56 4.96 3.76
CA TRP A 234 22.34 3.72 3.68
C TRP A 234 23.82 3.94 4.02
N VAL A 235 24.44 4.99 3.47
CA VAL A 235 25.88 5.23 3.62
C VAL A 235 26.19 5.92 4.95
N SER A 236 25.55 7.05 5.23
CA SER A 236 25.91 7.89 6.37
C SER A 236 25.29 7.43 7.69
N VAL A 237 24.05 6.92 7.67
CA VAL A 237 23.33 6.51 8.89
C VAL A 237 23.60 5.04 9.21
N GLU A 238 23.37 4.15 8.24
CA GLU A 238 23.48 2.70 8.43
C GLU A 238 24.91 2.15 8.20
N GLY A 239 25.84 2.98 7.71
CA GLY A 239 27.25 2.63 7.61
C GLY A 239 27.57 1.65 6.48
N MET A 240 26.78 1.64 5.40
CA MET A 240 27.14 0.93 4.17
C MET A 240 28.34 1.61 3.49
N SER A 241 29.30 0.82 3.00
CA SER A 241 30.45 1.37 2.26
C SER A 241 29.98 2.11 1.00
N GLU A 242 30.49 3.34 0.81
CA GLU A 242 30.17 4.16 -0.35
C GLU A 242 30.63 3.51 -1.67
N ASP A 243 31.74 2.76 -1.66
CA ASP A 243 32.26 2.05 -2.85
C ASP A 243 31.27 1.01 -3.40
N THR A 244 30.33 0.57 -2.56
CA THR A 244 29.31 -0.43 -2.91
C THR A 244 27.96 0.19 -3.24
N TRP A 245 27.81 1.52 -3.14
CA TRP A 245 26.55 2.23 -3.40
C TRP A 245 25.98 1.93 -4.79
N TRP A 246 26.83 1.78 -5.82
CA TRP A 246 26.39 1.46 -7.17
C TRP A 246 25.60 0.15 -7.25
N LEU A 247 26.00 -0.87 -6.49
CA LEU A 247 25.31 -2.15 -6.44
C LEU A 247 23.93 -1.99 -5.78
N LYS A 248 23.85 -1.17 -4.73
CA LYS A 248 22.59 -0.89 -4.03
C LYS A 248 21.62 -0.15 -4.94
N MET A 249 22.11 0.79 -5.75
CA MET A 249 21.29 1.45 -6.78
C MET A 249 20.70 0.45 -7.77
N GLN A 250 21.49 -0.51 -8.27
CA GLN A 250 20.98 -1.55 -9.18
C GLN A 250 19.93 -2.44 -8.51
N LEU A 251 20.18 -2.88 -7.27
CA LEU A 251 19.26 -3.75 -6.54
C LEU A 251 17.93 -3.05 -6.24
N ASP A 252 17.97 -1.82 -5.73
CA ASP A 252 16.75 -1.07 -5.37
C ASP A 252 15.93 -0.69 -6.62
N SER A 253 16.59 -0.30 -7.70
CA SER A 253 15.92 0.01 -8.97
C SER A 253 15.36 -1.25 -9.66
N LEU A 254 16.07 -2.38 -9.58
CA LEU A 254 15.58 -3.65 -10.12
C LEU A 254 14.40 -4.17 -9.30
N GLY A 255 14.44 -4.00 -7.97
CA GLY A 255 13.33 -4.34 -7.08
C GLY A 255 12.02 -3.63 -7.44
N GLN A 256 12.08 -2.38 -7.91
CA GLN A 256 10.91 -1.67 -8.41
C GLN A 256 10.37 -2.26 -9.73
N GLY A 257 11.26 -2.72 -10.62
CA GLY A 257 10.87 -3.45 -11.82
C GLY A 257 10.26 -4.81 -11.52
N ILE A 258 10.87 -5.56 -10.60
CA ILE A 258 10.34 -6.83 -10.10
C ILE A 258 8.94 -6.63 -9.51
N SER A 259 8.69 -5.52 -8.82
CA SER A 259 7.35 -5.21 -8.29
C SER A 259 6.29 -5.11 -9.39
N ASN A 260 6.61 -4.51 -10.54
CA ASN A 260 5.73 -4.52 -11.72
C ASN A 260 5.54 -5.93 -12.32
N ILE A 261 6.54 -6.80 -12.17
CA ILE A 261 6.49 -8.18 -12.68
C ILE A 261 5.60 -9.06 -11.78
N ILE A 262 5.72 -8.97 -10.46
CA ILE A 262 5.20 -10.01 -9.56
C ILE A 262 3.97 -9.60 -8.74
N ILE A 263 3.81 -8.32 -8.36
CA ILE A 263 2.75 -7.92 -7.41
C ILE A 263 1.82 -6.85 -7.96
N LEU A 264 2.34 -5.82 -8.64
CA LEU A 264 1.52 -4.71 -9.14
C LEU A 264 0.64 -5.12 -10.33
N CYS A 265 1.02 -6.15 -11.08
CA CYS A 265 0.25 -6.65 -12.21
C CYS A 265 -0.86 -7.64 -11.82
N VAL A 266 -0.79 -8.24 -10.62
CA VAL A 266 -1.73 -9.28 -10.15
C VAL A 266 -3.18 -8.83 -10.23
N PRO A 267 -3.59 -7.65 -9.69
CA PRO A 267 -4.98 -7.25 -9.78
C PRO A 267 -5.43 -7.00 -11.23
N ALA A 268 -4.53 -6.53 -12.09
CA ALA A 268 -4.80 -6.30 -13.50
C ALA A 268 -5.13 -7.61 -14.22
N PHE A 269 -4.25 -8.60 -14.09
CA PHE A 269 -4.35 -9.85 -14.84
C PHE A 269 -5.45 -10.76 -14.32
N LEU A 270 -5.67 -10.82 -12.99
CA LEU A 270 -6.81 -11.54 -12.44
C LEU A 270 -8.14 -10.96 -12.96
N THR A 271 -8.30 -9.63 -12.91
CA THR A 271 -9.53 -8.96 -13.36
C THR A 271 -9.72 -9.13 -14.89
N ALA A 272 -8.65 -8.97 -15.67
CA ALA A 272 -8.70 -9.04 -17.14
C ALA A 272 -8.92 -10.46 -17.71
N SER A 273 -8.67 -11.51 -16.91
CA SER A 273 -8.87 -12.89 -17.33
C SER A 273 -10.23 -13.48 -16.95
N ASN A 274 -11.07 -12.76 -16.19
CA ASN A 274 -12.37 -13.28 -15.74
C ASN A 274 -13.43 -13.24 -16.86
N PRO A 275 -13.95 -14.41 -17.30
CA PRO A 275 -14.89 -14.49 -18.42
C PRO A 275 -16.36 -14.29 -18.04
N ASP A 276 -16.71 -14.20 -16.75
CA ASP A 276 -18.11 -14.19 -16.30
C ASP A 276 -18.89 -13.03 -16.94
N SER A 277 -20.12 -13.25 -17.38
CA SER A 277 -20.91 -12.19 -18.03
C SER A 277 -21.33 -11.07 -17.07
N GLN A 278 -21.34 -11.33 -15.76
CA GLN A 278 -21.78 -10.39 -14.73
C GLN A 278 -20.62 -9.85 -13.90
N ILE A 279 -20.51 -8.53 -13.80
CA ILE A 279 -19.52 -7.87 -12.93
C ILE A 279 -20.05 -7.87 -11.49
N SER A 280 -19.23 -8.36 -10.56
CA SER A 280 -19.57 -8.46 -9.14
C SER A 280 -19.75 -7.08 -8.50
N CYS A 281 -20.60 -6.99 -7.47
CA CYS A 281 -20.73 -5.77 -6.67
C CYS A 281 -19.38 -5.37 -6.02
N LEU A 282 -18.54 -6.36 -5.68
CA LEU A 282 -17.21 -6.10 -5.12
C LEU A 282 -16.25 -5.52 -6.15
N GLU A 283 -16.36 -5.94 -7.42
CA GLU A 283 -15.61 -5.34 -8.53
C GLU A 283 -16.01 -3.88 -8.72
N TRP A 284 -17.31 -3.59 -8.76
CA TRP A 284 -17.80 -2.21 -8.86
C TRP A 284 -17.34 -1.34 -7.70
N LEU A 285 -17.39 -1.86 -6.47
CA LEU A 285 -16.87 -1.16 -5.31
C LEU A 285 -15.37 -0.83 -5.47
N GLY A 286 -14.56 -1.79 -5.94
CA GLY A 286 -13.14 -1.57 -6.21
C GLY A 286 -12.89 -0.48 -7.26
N PHE A 287 -13.63 -0.50 -8.38
CA PHE A 287 -13.53 0.54 -9.41
C PHE A 287 -13.97 1.92 -8.93
N VAL A 288 -15.03 2.00 -8.13
CA VAL A 288 -15.50 3.26 -7.53
C VAL A 288 -14.47 3.81 -6.54
N ILE A 289 -13.89 2.96 -5.70
CA ILE A 289 -12.81 3.34 -4.78
C ILE A 289 -11.61 3.87 -5.58
N TRP A 290 -11.18 3.15 -6.62
CA TRP A 290 -10.07 3.58 -7.48
C TRP A 290 -10.35 4.94 -8.13
N ALA A 291 -11.53 5.13 -8.70
CA ALA A 291 -11.89 6.39 -9.37
C ALA A 291 -11.92 7.57 -8.38
N ALA A 292 -12.55 7.39 -7.21
CA ALA A 292 -12.58 8.41 -6.17
C ALA A 292 -11.17 8.75 -5.66
N ALA A 293 -10.32 7.73 -5.49
CA ALA A 293 -8.94 7.87 -5.06
C ALA A 293 -8.08 8.61 -6.09
N TRP A 294 -8.21 8.27 -7.38
CA TRP A 294 -7.50 8.96 -8.46
C TRP A 294 -7.91 10.44 -8.59
N ILE A 295 -9.20 10.75 -8.41
CA ILE A 295 -9.71 12.13 -8.38
C ILE A 295 -9.15 12.87 -7.16
N PHE A 296 -9.18 12.24 -5.98
CA PHE A 296 -8.66 12.83 -4.74
C PHE A 296 -7.17 13.15 -4.84
N GLU A 297 -6.37 12.19 -5.34
CA GLU A 297 -4.95 12.36 -5.61
C GLU A 297 -4.69 13.51 -6.59
N SER A 298 -5.40 13.52 -7.72
CA SER A 298 -5.26 14.56 -8.74
C SER A 298 -5.61 15.94 -8.21
N PHE A 299 -6.62 16.03 -7.34
CA PHE A 299 -7.00 17.29 -6.69
C PHE A 299 -5.96 17.75 -5.66
N ALA A 300 -5.37 16.83 -4.89
CA ALA A 300 -4.27 17.13 -3.97
C ALA A 300 -3.03 17.66 -4.71
N ASP A 301 -2.65 17.03 -5.83
CA ASP A 301 -1.55 17.49 -6.69
C ASP A 301 -1.85 18.86 -7.31
N PHE A 302 -3.10 19.10 -7.73
CA PHE A 302 -3.53 20.41 -8.23
C PHE A 302 -3.40 21.50 -7.17
N GLN A 303 -3.82 21.24 -5.92
CA GLN A 303 -3.62 22.17 -4.79
C GLN A 303 -2.13 22.48 -4.57
N LYS A 304 -1.26 21.47 -4.66
CA LYS A 304 0.20 21.66 -4.55
C LYS A 304 0.76 22.51 -5.68
N MET A 305 0.31 22.31 -6.91
CA MET A 305 0.71 23.13 -8.05
C MET A 305 0.32 24.60 -7.86
N LEU A 306 -0.92 24.87 -7.44
CA LEU A 306 -1.40 26.24 -7.17
C LEU A 306 -0.59 26.91 -6.06
N PHE A 307 -0.29 26.18 -4.99
CA PHE A 307 0.59 26.65 -3.92
C PHE A 307 1.98 27.05 -4.43
N LEU A 308 2.62 26.20 -5.25
CA LEU A 308 3.95 26.51 -5.80
C LEU A 308 3.93 27.76 -6.67
N GLN A 309 2.88 27.95 -7.49
CA GLN A 309 2.69 29.14 -8.30
C GLN A 309 2.49 30.40 -7.44
N GLU A 310 1.69 30.30 -6.38
CA GLU A 310 1.44 31.40 -5.45
C GLU A 310 2.71 31.79 -4.67
N CYS A 311 3.47 30.81 -4.16
CA CYS A 311 4.76 31.04 -3.50
C CYS A 311 5.77 31.71 -4.44
N LYS A 312 5.79 31.34 -5.72
CA LYS A 312 6.63 32.00 -6.73
C LYS A 312 6.21 33.46 -6.95
N LYS A 313 4.90 33.73 -7.05
CA LYS A 313 4.37 35.10 -7.20
C LYS A 313 4.67 35.97 -5.98
N LEU A 314 4.50 35.42 -4.77
CA LEU A 314 4.71 36.12 -3.50
C LEU A 314 6.18 36.13 -3.04
N LYS A 315 7.08 35.46 -3.76
CA LYS A 315 8.50 35.26 -3.38
C LYS A 315 8.67 34.66 -1.96
N LYS A 316 7.75 33.78 -1.56
CA LYS A 316 7.75 33.07 -0.26
C LYS A 316 8.26 31.64 -0.42
N SER A 317 9.57 31.47 -0.53
CA SER A 317 10.20 30.15 -0.72
C SER A 317 10.21 29.28 0.54
N ASP A 318 10.00 29.88 1.71
CA ASP A 318 9.99 29.24 3.04
C ASP A 318 8.60 28.80 3.52
N ALA A 319 7.56 29.08 2.73
CA ALA A 319 6.18 28.72 3.04
C ALA A 319 5.95 27.20 3.11
N THR A 320 4.97 26.81 3.92
CA THR A 320 4.54 25.42 4.09
C THR A 320 3.09 25.25 3.69
N LEU A 321 2.86 24.34 2.73
CA LEU A 321 1.54 23.97 2.25
C LEU A 321 0.76 23.26 3.37
N GLY A 322 -0.50 23.65 3.60
CA GLY A 322 -1.35 23.08 4.64
C GLY A 322 -1.30 23.82 5.98
N LEU A 323 -0.43 24.82 6.14
CA LEU A 323 -0.42 25.74 7.29
C LEU A 323 -0.81 27.15 6.86
N ALA A 324 -1.36 27.94 7.81
CA ALA A 324 -1.69 29.34 7.59
C ALA A 324 -0.46 30.12 7.07
N PRO A 325 -0.61 30.98 6.04
CA PRO A 325 -1.86 31.39 5.37
C PRO A 325 -2.28 30.52 4.16
N PHE A 326 -1.66 29.35 3.98
CA PHE A 326 -1.89 28.42 2.87
C PHE A 326 -2.74 27.19 3.26
N ASP A 327 -3.45 27.27 4.38
CA ASP A 327 -4.42 26.28 4.87
C ASP A 327 -5.71 26.24 4.03
N LYS A 328 -5.93 27.24 3.17
CA LYS A 328 -6.95 27.18 2.10
C LYS A 328 -6.80 25.97 1.17
N TYR A 329 -5.59 25.43 1.05
CA TYR A 329 -5.31 24.15 0.37
C TYR A 329 -5.59 22.99 1.32
N PHE A 330 -6.86 22.85 1.69
CA PHE A 330 -7.32 22.14 2.89
C PHE A 330 -6.98 20.65 2.95
N LEU A 331 -6.76 19.95 1.82
CA LEU A 331 -6.39 18.53 1.86
C LEU A 331 -5.04 18.32 2.56
N TRP A 332 -4.12 19.27 2.34
CA TRP A 332 -2.82 19.29 2.98
C TRP A 332 -2.92 19.69 4.46
N SER A 333 -4.03 20.28 4.90
CA SER A 333 -4.29 20.49 6.33
C SER A 333 -4.90 19.26 7.03
N TRP A 334 -5.47 18.30 6.29
CA TRP A 334 -5.98 17.05 6.86
C TRP A 334 -4.87 16.04 7.14
N CYS A 335 -3.94 15.90 6.20
CA CYS A 335 -2.72 15.11 6.33
C CYS A 335 -1.62 15.74 5.45
N ARG A 336 -0.36 15.42 5.74
CA ARG A 336 0.78 16.05 5.07
C ARG A 336 1.01 15.55 3.67
N HIS A 337 0.49 14.36 3.33
CA HIS A 337 0.63 13.71 2.03
C HIS A 337 -0.71 13.15 1.52
N PRO A 338 -1.72 14.00 1.25
CA PRO A 338 -3.03 13.55 0.79
C PRO A 338 -2.96 12.86 -0.59
N ASN A 339 -2.04 13.30 -1.46
CA ASN A 339 -1.83 12.65 -2.74
C ASN A 339 -1.36 11.19 -2.57
N TYR A 340 -0.42 10.92 -1.66
CA TYR A 340 0.02 9.55 -1.37
C TYR A 340 -1.08 8.70 -0.71
N PHE A 341 -1.92 9.31 0.13
CA PHE A 341 -3.10 8.62 0.66
C PHE A 341 -4.08 8.22 -0.46
N GLY A 342 -4.33 9.11 -1.42
CA GLY A 342 -5.11 8.82 -2.61
C GLY A 342 -4.51 7.66 -3.42
N GLU A 343 -3.20 7.71 -3.69
CA GLU A 343 -2.51 6.63 -4.39
C GLU A 343 -2.70 5.28 -3.69
N TRP A 344 -2.50 5.23 -2.37
CA TRP A 344 -2.71 4.01 -1.58
C TRP A 344 -4.16 3.50 -1.65
N CYS A 345 -5.16 4.38 -1.53
CA CYS A 345 -6.56 4.01 -1.70
C CYS A 345 -6.86 3.45 -3.09
N ALA A 346 -6.21 3.95 -4.13
CA ALA A 346 -6.36 3.43 -5.49
C ALA A 346 -5.93 1.96 -5.57
N TRP A 347 -4.81 1.61 -4.95
CA TRP A 347 -4.31 0.24 -4.90
C TRP A 347 -5.14 -0.70 -4.03
N VAL A 348 -5.76 -0.18 -2.95
CA VAL A 348 -6.81 -0.93 -2.22
C VAL A 348 -7.99 -1.23 -3.14
N GLY A 349 -8.45 -0.23 -3.91
CA GLY A 349 -9.51 -0.41 -4.90
C GLY A 349 -9.18 -1.49 -5.93
N LEU A 350 -7.99 -1.45 -6.52
CA LEU A 350 -7.51 -2.45 -7.48
C LEU A 350 -7.40 -3.85 -6.87
N ALA A 351 -6.98 -3.97 -5.61
CA ALA A 351 -6.96 -5.27 -4.93
C ALA A 351 -8.38 -5.86 -4.78
N LEU A 352 -9.38 -5.02 -4.49
CA LEU A 352 -10.77 -5.43 -4.38
C LEU A 352 -11.37 -5.87 -5.72
N THR A 353 -11.00 -5.24 -6.85
CA THR A 353 -11.51 -5.65 -8.17
C THR A 353 -11.07 -7.07 -8.54
N ALA A 354 -9.90 -7.49 -8.08
CA ALA A 354 -9.34 -8.79 -8.40
C ALA A 354 -9.96 -9.96 -7.62
N PHE A 355 -10.61 -9.67 -6.49
CA PHE A 355 -11.04 -10.70 -5.55
C PHE A 355 -12.08 -11.66 -6.12
N PRO A 356 -13.12 -11.22 -6.86
CA PRO A 356 -14.07 -12.14 -7.50
C PRO A 356 -13.40 -13.04 -8.55
N SER A 357 -12.42 -12.52 -9.29
CA SER A 357 -11.66 -13.31 -10.27
C SER A 357 -10.75 -14.33 -9.62
N LEU A 358 -10.21 -14.04 -8.43
CA LEU A 358 -9.43 -14.99 -7.65
C LEU A 358 -10.25 -16.21 -7.21
N LEU A 359 -11.56 -16.04 -7.04
CA LEU A 359 -12.50 -17.11 -6.68
C LEU A 359 -13.09 -17.85 -7.89
N ASN A 360 -12.73 -17.44 -9.11
CA ASN A 360 -13.30 -18.00 -10.33
C ASN A 360 -12.45 -19.17 -10.84
N GLU A 361 -13.06 -20.35 -10.96
CA GLU A 361 -12.42 -21.60 -11.42
C GLU A 361 -11.84 -21.51 -12.84
N ASN A 362 -12.38 -20.65 -13.70
CA ASN A 362 -11.83 -20.43 -15.05
C ASN A 362 -10.55 -19.59 -15.03
N VAL A 363 -10.30 -18.85 -13.96
CA VAL A 363 -9.13 -17.98 -13.80
C VAL A 363 -8.07 -18.66 -12.93
N VAL A 364 -8.46 -19.14 -11.75
CA VAL A 364 -7.62 -19.87 -10.80
C VAL A 364 -8.29 -21.20 -10.49
N PRO A 365 -8.01 -22.27 -11.26
CA PRO A 365 -8.66 -23.56 -11.06
C PRO A 365 -8.28 -24.19 -9.71
N GLU A 366 -9.19 -24.96 -9.10
CA GLU A 366 -9.03 -25.61 -7.79
C GLU A 366 -7.76 -26.48 -7.71
N GLN A 367 -7.39 -27.14 -8.81
CA GLN A 367 -6.15 -27.93 -8.92
C GLN A 367 -4.87 -27.09 -8.67
N HIS A 368 -4.99 -25.76 -8.73
CA HIS A 368 -3.95 -24.79 -8.41
C HIS A 368 -4.23 -24.05 -7.07
N ALA A 369 -4.82 -24.72 -6.08
CA ALA A 369 -5.14 -24.12 -4.76
C ALA A 369 -3.95 -23.43 -4.06
N PHE A 370 -2.71 -23.84 -4.35
CA PHE A 370 -1.52 -23.12 -3.88
C PHE A 370 -1.40 -21.72 -4.49
N LEU A 371 -1.73 -21.54 -5.78
CA LEU A 371 -1.68 -20.23 -6.45
C LEU A 371 -2.76 -19.30 -5.94
N PHE A 372 -3.93 -19.81 -5.58
CA PHE A 372 -4.94 -19.03 -4.85
C PHE A 372 -4.33 -18.37 -3.61
N ARG A 373 -3.59 -19.14 -2.79
CA ARG A 373 -2.91 -18.60 -1.59
C ARG A 373 -1.84 -17.58 -1.94
N ILE A 374 -1.05 -17.84 -2.98
CA ILE A 374 -0.01 -16.90 -3.43
C ILE A 374 -0.66 -15.56 -3.84
N TYR A 375 -1.63 -15.59 -4.76
CA TYR A 375 -2.29 -14.36 -5.22
C TYR A 375 -3.07 -13.65 -4.11
N MET A 376 -3.72 -14.39 -3.20
CA MET A 376 -4.39 -13.81 -2.03
C MET A 376 -3.39 -13.03 -1.16
N VAL A 377 -2.24 -13.65 -0.86
CA VAL A 377 -1.15 -12.98 -0.13
C VAL A 377 -0.67 -11.77 -0.92
N GLY A 378 -0.52 -11.87 -2.24
CA GLY A 378 -0.13 -10.75 -3.11
C GLY A 378 -1.10 -9.57 -3.02
N LEU A 379 -2.41 -9.82 -3.10
CA LEU A 379 -3.44 -8.79 -2.99
C LEU A 379 -3.47 -8.12 -1.61
N ILE A 380 -3.18 -8.85 -0.54
CA ILE A 380 -3.10 -8.30 0.83
C ILE A 380 -1.79 -7.53 1.04
N MET A 381 -0.68 -8.07 0.56
CA MET A 381 0.64 -7.45 0.69
C MET A 381 0.78 -6.20 -0.18
N LEU A 382 0.02 -6.08 -1.27
CA LEU A 382 0.05 -4.94 -2.18
C LEU A 382 -0.17 -3.58 -1.46
N PRO A 383 -1.31 -3.31 -0.81
CA PRO A 383 -1.50 -2.05 -0.07
C PRO A 383 -0.56 -1.93 1.14
N ARG A 384 -0.15 -3.04 1.76
CA ARG A 384 0.80 -3.04 2.88
C ARG A 384 2.19 -2.55 2.46
N VAL A 385 2.72 -3.05 1.35
CA VAL A 385 4.02 -2.65 0.79
C VAL A 385 3.96 -1.24 0.26
N LEU A 386 2.87 -0.88 -0.43
CA LEU A 386 2.71 0.48 -0.95
C LEU A 386 2.62 1.53 0.16
N TYR A 387 2.02 1.20 1.31
CA TYR A 387 2.09 2.07 2.48
C TYR A 387 3.55 2.37 2.87
N ASP A 388 4.42 1.35 2.96
CA ASP A 388 5.83 1.56 3.30
C ASP A 388 6.58 2.32 2.20
N CYS A 389 6.31 2.05 0.92
CA CYS A 389 6.85 2.82 -0.19
C CYS A 389 6.51 4.30 -0.04
N LEU A 390 5.22 4.60 0.17
CA LEU A 390 4.67 5.94 0.19
C LEU A 390 4.96 6.72 1.47
N VAL A 391 5.19 6.04 2.60
CA VAL A 391 5.48 6.71 3.88
C VAL A 391 6.98 6.70 4.19
N HIS A 392 7.68 5.61 3.95
CA HIS A 392 9.02 5.39 4.51
C HIS A 392 10.15 5.36 3.49
N TRP A 393 9.94 4.76 2.32
CA TRP A 393 11.05 4.42 1.43
C TRP A 393 11.30 5.48 0.37
N THR A 394 10.28 5.80 -0.42
CA THR A 394 10.40 6.71 -1.58
C THR A 394 9.46 7.91 -1.50
N GLY A 395 8.42 7.85 -0.64
CA GLY A 395 7.42 8.90 -0.50
C GLY A 395 7.71 9.93 0.62
N ALA A 396 6.92 9.92 1.69
CA ALA A 396 6.81 11.01 2.66
C ALA A 396 8.13 11.26 3.40
N GLY A 397 8.70 10.25 4.06
CA GLY A 397 9.96 10.40 4.82
C GLY A 397 11.07 11.10 4.03
N PRO A 398 11.45 10.59 2.84
CA PRO A 398 12.42 11.25 1.98
C PRO A 398 12.04 12.68 1.56
N ALA A 399 10.76 12.95 1.27
CA ALA A 399 10.28 14.26 0.87
C ALA A 399 10.29 15.29 2.03
N GLU A 400 9.97 14.83 3.24
CA GLU A 400 9.92 15.65 4.44
C GLU A 400 11.32 15.97 4.98
N HIS A 401 12.28 15.05 4.88
CA HIS A 401 13.62 15.22 5.43
C HIS A 401 14.30 16.54 5.03
N PHE A 402 14.36 16.82 3.73
CA PHE A 402 14.94 18.09 3.25
C PHE A 402 14.01 19.29 3.48
N SER A 403 12.69 19.07 3.52
CA SER A 403 11.72 20.13 3.81
C SER A 403 11.88 20.67 5.23
N ALA A 404 12.04 19.79 6.22
CA ALA A 404 12.24 20.13 7.62
C ALA A 404 13.61 20.78 7.93
N LYS A 405 14.61 20.57 7.05
CA LYS A 405 15.92 21.25 7.10
C LYS A 405 15.88 22.64 6.48
N LYS A 406 15.14 22.81 5.38
CA LYS A 406 15.08 24.08 4.61
C LYS A 406 14.06 25.07 5.15
N ARG A 407 12.98 24.60 5.80
CA ARG A 407 11.83 25.42 6.20
C ARG A 407 11.52 25.21 7.67
N ALA A 408 11.73 26.24 8.49
CA ALA A 408 11.45 26.17 9.93
C ALA A 408 9.97 25.88 10.22
N SER A 409 9.05 26.50 9.47
CA SER A 409 7.60 26.27 9.55
C SER A 409 7.18 24.83 9.23
N TYR A 410 8.03 24.06 8.55
CA TYR A 410 7.73 22.67 8.22
C TYR A 410 7.82 21.75 9.45
N ARG A 411 8.66 22.08 10.43
CA ARG A 411 8.73 21.32 11.69
C ARG A 411 7.45 21.50 12.51
N GLU A 412 6.92 22.72 12.53
CA GLU A 412 5.60 23.00 13.12
C GLU A 412 4.48 22.22 12.40
N TYR A 413 4.54 22.15 11.08
CA TYR A 413 3.59 21.36 10.29
C TYR A 413 3.63 19.88 10.64
N GLN A 414 4.82 19.33 10.87
CA GLN A 414 5.00 17.95 11.31
C GLN A 414 4.38 17.68 12.68
N GLU A 415 4.42 18.64 13.60
CA GLU A 415 3.80 18.50 14.93
C GLU A 415 2.28 18.62 14.90
N LYS A 416 1.74 19.43 13.98
CA LYS A 416 0.30 19.76 13.94
C LYS A 416 -0.54 18.87 13.03
N VAL A 417 0.05 18.36 11.95
CA VAL A 417 -0.69 17.64 10.89
C VAL A 417 -0.14 16.22 10.75
N ARG A 418 -1.03 15.22 10.66
CA ARG A 418 -0.68 13.80 10.51
C ARG A 418 0.03 13.56 9.18
N CYS A 419 1.01 12.65 9.13
CA CYS A 419 1.76 12.39 7.91
C CYS A 419 0.88 11.86 6.76
N PHE A 420 0.15 10.77 7.01
CA PHE A 420 -0.47 9.97 5.95
C PHE A 420 -1.98 9.87 6.06
N PHE A 421 -2.50 9.26 7.14
CA PHE A 421 -3.94 9.13 7.32
C PHE A 421 -4.55 10.46 7.81
N PRO A 422 -5.62 10.97 7.17
CA PRO A 422 -6.30 12.19 7.61
C PRO A 422 -6.98 12.04 8.98
N LEU A 423 -7.31 10.80 9.37
CA LEU A 423 -7.86 10.45 10.67
C LEU A 423 -6.84 9.65 11.48
N SER A 424 -6.89 9.79 12.81
CA SER A 424 -6.07 8.96 13.69
C SER A 424 -6.63 7.55 13.75
N LEU A 425 -5.82 6.56 13.35
CA LEU A 425 -6.18 5.15 13.41
C LEU A 425 -5.53 4.50 14.64
N PRO A 426 -6.26 3.68 15.41
CA PRO A 426 -5.68 2.96 16.54
C PRO A 426 -4.49 2.10 16.13
N GLY A 427 -3.38 2.23 16.84
CA GLY A 427 -2.19 1.41 16.61
C GLY A 427 -1.33 1.83 15.41
N ILE A 428 -1.59 2.96 14.73
CA ILE A 428 -0.77 3.48 13.64
C ILE A 428 -0.07 4.77 14.08
N ASP A 429 1.25 4.86 13.92
CA ASP A 429 2.00 6.10 14.18
C ASP A 429 1.67 7.16 13.12
N ASN A 430 1.10 8.27 13.55
CA ASN A 430 0.76 9.40 12.67
C ASN A 430 1.99 10.24 12.26
N HIS A 431 3.16 9.92 12.81
CA HIS A 431 4.44 10.62 12.60
C HIS A 431 4.33 12.13 12.85
N MET A 432 3.65 12.49 13.94
CA MET A 432 3.45 13.87 14.36
C MET A 432 4.57 14.35 15.29
N ARG A 433 5.79 14.46 14.75
CA ARG A 433 6.97 14.92 15.49
C ARG A 433 7.86 15.79 14.61
N ALA A 434 8.35 16.90 15.16
CA ALA A 434 9.30 17.77 14.47
C ALA A 434 10.57 17.01 14.09
N GLY A 435 11.06 17.25 12.87
CA GLY A 435 12.27 16.60 12.36
C GLY A 435 12.06 15.17 11.90
N TRP A 436 10.81 14.69 11.76
CA TRP A 436 10.57 13.42 11.09
C TRP A 436 11.04 13.47 9.62
N PRO A 437 11.63 12.41 9.08
CA PRO A 437 11.92 11.16 9.76
C PRO A 437 13.24 11.21 10.56
N THR A 438 13.19 10.62 11.76
CA THR A 438 14.27 10.62 12.75
C THR A 438 15.25 9.48 12.48
N PHE A 439 16.06 9.60 11.42
CA PHE A 439 17.16 8.67 11.16
C PHE A 439 18.50 9.16 11.72
N GLU A 440 18.57 10.45 12.08
CA GLU A 440 19.75 11.03 12.73
C GLU A 440 19.71 10.71 14.24
N PRO A 441 20.79 10.18 14.83
CA PRO A 441 20.94 10.17 16.29
C PRO A 441 20.75 11.59 16.83
N ALA A 442 19.98 11.71 17.91
CA ALA A 442 19.76 12.99 18.59
C ALA A 442 21.06 13.58 19.14
#